data_AF-A0A327L6F8-F1
#
_entry.id   AF-A0A327L6F8-F1
#
_cell.length_a   1.000
_cell.length_b   1.000
_cell.length_c   1.000
_cell.angle_alpha   90.00
_cell.angle_beta   90.00
_cell.angle_gamma   90.00
#
_symmetry.space_group_name_H-M   'P 1'
#
loop_
_entity.id
_entity.type
_entity.pdbx_description
1 polymer ?
#
loop_
_entity_poly.entity_id
_entity_poly.type
_entity_poly.pdbx_seq_one_letter_code
_entity_poly.pdbx_strand_id
1 'polypeptide(L)'
;MLAFLGAEYSQEEWGPTARAIEAGLPGTAVRLLPLDHAGLERAVATAEVDFVVTNPGHYVELETALGVSRIATLESGAPVASAVLVRSDRTDLNSLTDLAGKRVAVVGTTAFGGFQAAWRELAASGVDPFRDLTLDSVGFPMTRVIEAVVTNRVDAGIVRGCLKESREADGTLTPGALRVLAPMPSDATRCTVSSRVYPDWPIAKLRGTEPALAKRVATALLTYEPPPGGAGWTVPLDYQPVHEAFRDLKIGPYEPLRHISARDVLARYWQILALFGIALGTWAVHVLRVERLVRRRTAELATANADLVGEMAHRRRIEEQEALHRKELDHAARLAILGEMAGGMAHELNQPLAAIVNYADGCAVRLAAVPPDVAALAEGTRRIRQQADRAAQVIQRIRAFVKKREPAQTRLDLADVVAETVELFEGPARRIGVRVETAPAAVLPAVAGDRIQLQQVLLNLLQNAADATVGSGPGPCTIGLETCAAEGGAVVAVADRGAGMSDAVKARLFEPFFTTKPDGLGLGLALCQSIVTEHRGRLQAQDNPGGGTVMRLWLPAIGEDS
;
A
#
# COMPACT_ATOMS: atom_id res chain seq x y z
N MET A 1 -40.97 46.93 40.90
CA MET A 1 -42.02 45.97 40.50
C MET A 1 -42.48 46.31 39.10
N LEU A 2 -42.79 45.31 38.29
CA LEU A 2 -43.25 45.51 36.93
C LEU A 2 -44.68 46.08 36.91
N ALA A 3 -44.84 47.30 36.40
CA ALA A 3 -46.09 48.05 36.42
C ALA A 3 -46.90 47.92 35.12
N PHE A 4 -47.39 46.71 34.83
CA PHE A 4 -48.06 46.40 33.56
C PHE A 4 -49.48 47.00 33.41
N LEU A 5 -50.11 47.47 34.50
CA LEU A 5 -51.42 48.14 34.48
C LEU A 5 -51.37 49.60 34.95
N GLY A 6 -50.16 50.17 35.10
CA GLY A 6 -49.95 51.52 35.61
C GLY A 6 -49.44 51.56 37.07
N ALA A 7 -48.91 52.72 37.47
CA ALA A 7 -48.24 52.90 38.75
C ALA A 7 -49.18 52.76 39.97
N GLU A 8 -50.40 53.31 39.88
CA GLU A 8 -51.40 53.28 40.95
C GLU A 8 -51.94 51.87 41.21
N TYR A 9 -52.32 51.14 40.14
CA TYR A 9 -52.78 49.74 40.24
C TYR A 9 -51.72 48.82 40.84
N SER A 10 -50.45 49.06 40.49
CA SER A 10 -49.33 48.28 41.03
C SER A 10 -49.10 48.56 42.52
N GLN A 11 -49.39 49.77 43.01
CA GLN A 11 -49.27 50.06 44.44
C GLN A 11 -50.38 49.38 45.26
N GLU A 12 -51.59 49.29 44.71
CA GLU A 12 -52.70 48.58 45.35
C GLU A 12 -52.49 47.06 45.38
N GLU A 13 -52.05 46.47 44.26
CA GLU A 13 -51.80 45.03 44.13
C GLU A 13 -50.65 44.55 45.05
N TRP A 14 -49.54 45.29 45.08
CA TRP A 14 -48.34 44.90 45.83
C TRP A 14 -48.26 45.50 47.24
N GLY A 15 -49.16 46.40 47.61
CA GLY A 15 -49.22 47.06 48.92
C GLY A 15 -49.32 46.09 50.12
N PRO A 16 -50.18 45.05 50.09
CA PRO A 16 -50.21 44.02 51.13
C PRO A 16 -48.87 43.29 51.30
N THR A 17 -48.20 42.94 50.19
CA THR A 17 -46.89 42.30 50.22
C THR A 17 -45.83 43.23 50.80
N ALA A 18 -45.80 44.52 50.41
CA ALA A 18 -44.84 45.48 50.95
C ALA A 18 -44.98 45.64 52.47
N ARG A 19 -46.22 45.73 52.98
CA ARG A 19 -46.50 45.79 54.42
C ARG A 19 -46.09 44.52 55.15
N ALA A 20 -46.27 43.35 54.52
CA ALA A 20 -45.81 42.08 55.09
C ALA A 20 -44.27 42.01 55.20
N ILE A 21 -43.56 42.46 54.17
CA ILE A 21 -42.08 42.57 54.19
C ILE A 21 -41.62 43.56 55.27
N GLU A 22 -42.27 44.72 55.36
CA GLU A 22 -41.95 45.76 56.34
C GLU A 22 -42.19 45.28 57.79
N ALA A 23 -43.28 44.55 58.03
CA ALA A 23 -43.54 43.92 59.33
C ALA A 23 -42.47 42.87 59.71
N GLY A 24 -41.89 42.17 58.74
CA GLY A 24 -40.79 41.24 58.93
C GLY A 24 -39.39 41.87 59.02
N LEU A 25 -39.28 43.20 58.81
CA LEU A 25 -38.02 43.96 58.79
C LEU A 25 -38.10 45.18 59.72
N PRO A 26 -38.07 45.01 61.05
CA PRO A 26 -38.16 46.13 61.97
C PRO A 26 -37.06 47.16 61.73
N GLY A 27 -37.46 48.42 61.55
CA GLY A 27 -36.54 49.56 61.30
C GLY A 27 -36.14 49.77 59.83
N THR A 28 -36.70 49.01 58.88
CA THR A 28 -36.45 49.18 57.44
C THR A 28 -37.72 49.63 56.72
N ALA A 29 -37.68 50.75 56.00
CA ALA A 29 -38.81 51.20 55.18
C ALA A 29 -38.80 50.50 53.81
N VAL A 30 -39.93 49.93 53.41
CA VAL A 30 -40.07 49.26 52.10
C VAL A 30 -40.67 50.24 51.08
N ARG A 31 -39.88 50.61 50.06
CA ARG A 31 -40.36 51.49 48.98
C ARG A 31 -40.73 50.69 47.73
N LEU A 32 -42.00 50.74 47.35
CA LEU A 32 -42.46 50.18 46.08
C LEU A 32 -42.14 51.14 44.93
N LEU A 33 -41.37 50.66 43.95
CA LEU A 33 -41.04 51.40 42.72
C LEU A 33 -41.72 50.72 41.52
N PRO A 34 -42.84 51.25 41.02
CA PRO A 34 -43.47 50.76 39.79
C PRO A 34 -42.63 51.19 38.58
N LEU A 35 -42.13 50.23 37.80
CA LEU A 35 -41.31 50.45 36.62
C LEU A 35 -41.83 49.58 35.46
N ASP A 36 -41.67 50.05 34.23
CA ASP A 36 -41.86 49.22 33.03
C ASP A 36 -40.68 48.25 32.84
N HIS A 37 -40.72 47.39 31.82
CA HIS A 37 -39.65 46.41 31.56
C HIS A 37 -38.27 47.08 31.48
N ALA A 38 -38.12 48.10 30.63
CA ALA A 38 -36.85 48.81 30.43
C ALA A 38 -36.39 49.59 31.67
N GLY A 39 -37.31 50.17 32.43
CA GLY A 39 -37.01 50.80 33.71
C GLY A 39 -36.52 49.81 34.76
N LEU A 40 -37.12 48.62 34.80
CA LEU A 40 -36.72 47.55 35.71
C LEU A 40 -35.32 47.01 35.37
N GLU A 41 -35.04 46.75 34.09
CA GLU A 41 -33.69 46.36 33.63
C GLU A 41 -32.64 47.38 34.03
N ARG A 42 -32.90 48.68 33.81
CA ARG A 42 -32.01 49.76 34.22
C ARG A 42 -31.80 49.77 35.73
N ALA A 43 -32.88 49.74 36.51
CA ALA A 43 -32.79 49.76 37.97
C ALA A 43 -32.03 48.55 38.54
N VAL A 44 -32.15 47.38 37.91
CA VAL A 44 -31.38 46.18 38.26
C VAL A 44 -29.91 46.34 37.88
N ALA A 45 -29.62 46.88 36.69
CA ALA A 45 -28.26 47.09 36.21
C ALA A 45 -27.50 48.17 37.01
N THR A 46 -28.17 49.23 37.46
CA THR A 46 -27.60 50.31 38.28
C THR A 46 -27.67 50.04 39.78
N ALA A 47 -28.24 48.90 40.20
CA ALA A 47 -28.46 48.52 41.59
C ALA A 47 -29.26 49.56 42.40
N GLU A 48 -30.24 50.19 41.77
CA GLU A 48 -31.18 51.15 42.40
C GLU A 48 -32.25 50.45 43.27
N VAL A 49 -32.37 49.12 43.17
CA VAL A 49 -33.32 48.29 43.91
C VAL A 49 -32.64 47.05 44.48
N ASP A 50 -33.08 46.58 45.66
CA ASP A 50 -32.56 45.35 46.26
C ASP A 50 -33.30 44.09 45.78
N PHE A 51 -34.57 44.25 45.40
CA PHE A 51 -35.46 43.17 45.00
C PHE A 51 -36.28 43.58 43.78
N VAL A 52 -36.58 42.60 42.93
CA VAL A 52 -37.37 42.75 41.71
C VAL A 52 -38.53 41.77 41.70
N VAL A 53 -39.72 42.28 41.38
CA VAL A 53 -40.93 41.47 41.12
C VAL A 53 -41.30 41.69 39.66
N THR A 54 -41.38 40.61 38.88
CA THR A 54 -41.61 40.67 37.43
C THR A 54 -42.31 39.42 36.93
N ASN A 55 -42.72 39.40 35.67
CA ASN A 55 -43.31 38.21 35.05
C ASN A 55 -42.23 37.13 34.77
N PRO A 56 -42.61 35.85 34.60
CA PRO A 56 -41.66 34.75 34.44
C PRO A 56 -40.68 34.90 33.26
N GLY A 57 -41.15 35.39 32.11
CA GLY A 57 -40.30 35.57 30.93
C GLY A 57 -39.20 36.62 31.16
N HIS A 58 -39.59 37.77 31.69
CA HIS A 58 -38.65 38.84 32.01
C HIS A 58 -37.70 38.47 33.17
N TYR A 59 -38.14 37.61 34.10
CA TYR A 59 -37.24 37.06 35.12
C TYR A 59 -36.07 36.27 34.50
N VAL A 60 -36.34 35.39 33.52
CA VAL A 60 -35.31 34.58 32.85
C VAL A 60 -34.27 35.44 32.13
N GLU A 61 -34.71 36.56 31.54
CA GLU A 61 -33.84 37.55 30.92
C GLU A 61 -32.93 38.21 31.96
N LEU A 62 -33.50 38.72 33.06
CA LEU A 62 -32.73 39.33 34.16
C LEU A 62 -31.79 38.33 34.85
N GLU A 63 -32.21 37.08 35.02
CA GLU A 63 -31.40 36.02 35.63
C GLU A 63 -30.16 35.75 34.79
N THR A 64 -30.34 35.65 33.47
CA THR A 64 -29.22 35.35 32.57
C THR A 64 -28.31 36.56 32.34
N ALA A 65 -28.88 37.76 32.19
CA ALA A 65 -28.13 38.97 31.86
C ALA A 65 -27.47 39.63 33.08
N LEU A 66 -28.17 39.65 34.23
CA LEU A 66 -27.79 40.44 35.41
C LEU A 66 -27.60 39.58 36.67
N GLY A 67 -27.85 38.27 36.60
CA GLY A 67 -27.57 37.33 37.70
C GLY A 67 -28.47 37.49 38.92
N VAL A 68 -29.71 37.97 38.73
CA VAL A 68 -30.71 37.99 39.80
C VAL A 68 -31.08 36.57 40.21
N SER A 69 -31.51 36.37 41.46
CA SER A 69 -31.84 35.05 42.00
C SER A 69 -33.19 35.06 42.71
N ARG A 70 -34.12 34.20 42.31
CA ARG A 70 -35.45 34.08 42.94
C ARG A 70 -35.38 33.67 44.41
N ILE A 71 -36.24 34.26 45.25
CA ILE A 71 -36.33 33.96 46.70
C ILE A 71 -37.73 33.51 47.14
N ALA A 72 -38.77 33.84 46.38
CA ALA A 72 -40.12 33.30 46.51
C ALA A 72 -40.88 33.43 45.18
N THR A 73 -41.97 32.70 45.03
CA THR A 73 -42.88 32.78 43.88
C THR A 73 -44.28 33.10 44.37
N LEU A 74 -45.00 33.96 43.65
CA LEU A 74 -46.38 34.33 43.98
C LEU A 74 -47.30 33.09 43.91
N GLU A 75 -48.22 32.98 44.84
CA GLU A 75 -49.27 31.97 44.87
C GLU A 75 -50.64 32.66 44.75
N SER A 76 -51.01 33.03 43.52
CA SER A 76 -52.27 33.74 43.24
C SER A 76 -53.47 32.82 43.01
N GLY A 77 -53.26 31.50 42.91
CA GLY A 77 -54.26 30.55 42.45
C GLY A 77 -54.57 30.61 40.95
N ALA A 78 -53.90 31.50 40.20
CA ALA A 78 -54.02 31.67 38.76
C ALA A 78 -52.62 31.74 38.10
N PRO A 79 -51.93 30.59 37.93
CA PRO A 79 -50.59 30.55 37.36
C PRO A 79 -50.56 31.12 35.94
N VAL A 80 -49.37 31.51 35.45
CA VAL A 80 -49.27 32.24 34.19
C VAL A 80 -49.51 31.30 33.01
N ALA A 81 -50.53 31.62 32.22
CA ALA A 81 -50.83 30.98 30.94
C ALA A 81 -51.39 32.04 29.97
N SER A 82 -51.59 31.66 28.72
CA SER A 82 -52.29 32.46 27.72
C SER A 82 -53.63 31.81 27.34
N ALA A 83 -54.63 32.64 27.07
CA ALA A 83 -55.88 32.25 26.44
C ALA A 83 -56.02 32.99 25.11
N VAL A 84 -56.26 32.24 24.03
CA VAL A 84 -56.59 32.80 22.72
C VAL A 84 -58.11 32.91 22.64
N LEU A 85 -58.62 34.13 22.62
CA LEU A 85 -60.04 34.43 22.62
C LEU A 85 -60.52 34.69 21.20
N VAL A 86 -61.66 34.08 20.86
CA VAL A 86 -62.41 34.36 19.64
C VAL A 86 -63.87 34.61 20.01
N ARG A 87 -64.61 35.33 19.18
CA ARG A 87 -66.06 35.47 19.38
C ARG A 87 -66.74 34.12 19.30
N SER A 88 -67.73 33.88 20.16
CA SER A 88 -68.41 32.59 20.23
C SER A 88 -69.20 32.24 18.96
N ASP A 89 -69.60 33.24 18.18
CA ASP A 89 -70.33 33.06 16.91
C ASP A 89 -69.42 32.78 15.69
N ARG A 90 -68.10 32.87 15.84
CA ARG A 90 -67.13 32.48 14.80
C ARG A 90 -66.96 30.98 14.80
N THR A 91 -67.53 30.28 13.82
CA THR A 91 -67.40 28.82 13.67
C THR A 91 -66.24 28.40 12.76
N ASP A 92 -65.59 29.35 12.08
CA ASP A 92 -64.46 29.14 11.17
C ASP A 92 -63.12 28.95 11.89
N LEU A 93 -63.03 29.23 13.20
CA LEU A 93 -61.79 29.17 13.98
C LEU A 93 -61.85 28.07 15.04
N ASN A 94 -61.36 26.85 14.78
CA ASN A 94 -61.46 25.74 15.74
C ASN A 94 -60.11 25.28 16.30
N SER A 95 -59.03 25.55 15.56
CA SER A 95 -57.65 25.23 15.91
C SER A 95 -56.76 26.46 15.78
N LEU A 96 -55.57 26.40 16.41
CA LEU A 96 -54.57 27.47 16.30
C LEU A 96 -54.08 27.68 14.87
N THR A 97 -54.11 26.66 14.01
CA THR A 97 -53.79 26.76 12.58
C THR A 97 -54.76 27.64 11.81
N ASP A 98 -56.02 27.75 12.25
CA ASP A 98 -57.05 28.54 11.57
C ASP A 98 -56.84 30.06 11.74
N LEU A 99 -55.92 30.45 12.63
CA LEU A 99 -55.49 31.84 12.78
C LEU A 99 -54.61 32.31 11.63
N ALA A 100 -54.04 31.41 10.81
CA ALA A 100 -53.24 31.81 9.66
C ALA A 100 -54.02 32.76 8.73
N GLY A 101 -53.41 33.91 8.42
CA GLY A 101 -53.99 35.01 7.64
C GLY A 101 -54.99 35.89 8.41
N LYS A 102 -55.23 35.65 9.69
CA LYS A 102 -56.17 36.42 10.52
C LYS A 102 -55.49 37.57 11.26
N ARG A 103 -56.29 38.55 11.68
CA ARG A 103 -55.85 39.67 12.53
C ARG A 103 -55.98 39.28 13.99
N VAL A 104 -54.88 39.35 14.73
CA VAL A 104 -54.82 38.92 16.13
C VAL A 104 -54.38 40.08 17.02
N ALA A 105 -55.22 40.48 17.97
CA ALA A 105 -54.86 41.50 18.95
C ALA A 105 -53.97 40.90 20.06
N VAL A 106 -52.91 41.61 20.40
CA VAL A 106 -51.99 41.25 21.48
C VAL A 106 -51.66 42.49 22.30
N VAL A 107 -51.35 42.32 23.58
CA VAL A 107 -50.94 43.44 24.43
C VAL A 107 -49.56 43.99 24.01
N GLY A 108 -48.70 43.11 23.51
CA GLY A 108 -47.34 43.40 23.05
C GLY A 108 -46.57 42.09 22.86
N THR A 109 -45.55 42.10 21.99
CA THR A 109 -44.79 40.89 21.62
C THR A 109 -43.82 40.40 22.70
N THR A 110 -43.52 41.24 23.70
CA THR A 110 -42.68 40.91 24.85
C THR A 110 -43.47 40.45 26.08
N ALA A 111 -44.80 40.44 26.00
CA ALA A 111 -45.63 40.04 27.13
C ALA A 111 -45.69 38.52 27.24
N PHE A 112 -45.13 37.96 28.31
CA PHE A 112 -45.05 36.50 28.48
C PHE A 112 -46.42 35.81 28.47
N GLY A 113 -47.28 36.11 29.45
CA GLY A 113 -48.63 35.55 29.51
C GLY A 113 -49.62 36.15 28.49
N GLY A 114 -49.28 37.29 27.88
CA GLY A 114 -50.14 37.98 26.90
C GLY A 114 -49.84 37.63 25.44
N PHE A 115 -48.72 36.94 25.16
CA PHE A 115 -48.33 36.58 23.80
C PHE A 115 -47.36 35.40 23.75
N GLN A 116 -46.20 35.47 24.42
CA GLN A 116 -45.11 34.50 24.20
C GLN A 116 -45.48 33.07 24.60
N ALA A 117 -46.30 32.89 25.65
CA ALA A 117 -46.80 31.57 26.03
C ALA A 117 -47.73 30.98 24.96
N ALA A 118 -48.61 31.77 24.34
CA ALA A 118 -49.40 31.34 23.18
C ALA A 118 -48.56 31.17 21.90
N TRP A 119 -47.52 31.99 21.72
CA TRP A 119 -46.60 31.87 20.58
C TRP A 119 -45.93 30.50 20.57
N ARG A 120 -45.52 29.96 21.73
CA ARG A 120 -44.97 28.59 21.80
C ARG A 120 -45.94 27.55 21.21
N GLU A 121 -47.24 27.66 21.50
CA GLU A 121 -48.25 26.71 21.00
C GLU A 121 -48.57 26.94 19.51
N LEU A 122 -48.58 28.19 19.06
CA LEU A 122 -48.71 28.54 17.64
C LEU A 122 -47.54 27.93 16.84
N ALA A 123 -46.31 28.11 17.33
CA ALA A 123 -45.12 27.54 16.72
C ALA A 123 -45.15 26.00 16.73
N ALA A 124 -45.59 25.38 17.83
CA ALA A 124 -45.77 23.93 17.92
C ALA A 124 -46.85 23.40 16.94
N SER A 125 -47.82 24.24 16.58
CA SER A 125 -48.85 23.96 15.57
C SER A 125 -48.42 24.32 14.15
N GLY A 126 -47.18 24.77 13.93
CA GLY A 126 -46.64 25.13 12.63
C GLY A 126 -47.01 26.55 12.14
N VAL A 127 -47.59 27.39 12.99
CA VAL A 127 -47.93 28.79 12.68
C VAL A 127 -46.86 29.72 13.22
N ASP A 128 -46.22 30.51 12.35
CA ASP A 128 -45.31 31.57 12.76
C ASP A 128 -46.08 32.89 12.93
N PRO A 129 -46.26 33.42 14.15
CA PRO A 129 -47.04 34.64 14.38
C PRO A 129 -46.55 35.88 13.64
N PHE A 130 -45.27 35.95 13.27
CA PHE A 130 -44.70 37.13 12.60
C PHE A 130 -44.83 37.05 11.09
N ARG A 131 -45.03 35.85 10.53
CA ARG A 131 -45.17 35.62 9.09
C ARG A 131 -46.62 35.35 8.70
N ASP A 132 -47.30 34.53 9.50
CA ASP A 132 -48.58 33.93 9.15
C ASP A 132 -49.77 34.70 9.77
N LEU A 133 -49.54 35.61 10.73
CA LEU A 133 -50.60 36.43 11.37
C LEU A 133 -50.39 37.92 11.12
N THR A 134 -51.49 38.69 11.16
CA THR A 134 -51.43 40.16 11.25
C THR A 134 -51.61 40.58 12.71
N LEU A 135 -50.51 40.88 13.41
CA LEU A 135 -50.54 41.24 14.83
C LEU A 135 -50.95 42.72 15.02
N ASP A 136 -52.01 42.97 15.81
CA ASP A 136 -52.43 44.30 16.25
C ASP A 136 -52.03 44.51 17.71
N SER A 137 -50.96 45.27 17.96
CA SER A 137 -50.48 45.56 19.32
C SER A 137 -51.29 46.69 19.93
N VAL A 138 -52.23 46.36 20.82
CA VAL A 138 -53.15 47.33 21.44
C VAL A 138 -52.59 48.01 22.70
N GLY A 139 -51.44 47.53 23.19
CA GLY A 139 -50.79 48.01 24.41
C GLY A 139 -51.56 47.64 25.67
N PHE A 140 -51.05 48.09 26.82
CA PHE A 140 -51.72 47.94 28.12
C PHE A 140 -52.80 49.03 28.32
N PRO A 141 -53.88 48.76 29.08
CA PRO A 141 -54.18 47.51 29.79
C PRO A 141 -54.66 46.39 28.86
N MET A 142 -54.45 45.14 29.30
CA MET A 142 -54.74 43.93 28.51
C MET A 142 -56.24 43.77 28.16
N THR A 143 -57.14 44.44 28.88
CA THR A 143 -58.59 44.46 28.59
C THR A 143 -58.92 45.03 27.21
N ARG A 144 -58.06 45.90 26.65
CA ARG A 144 -58.22 46.41 25.27
C ARG A 144 -58.20 45.30 24.22
N VAL A 145 -57.55 44.17 24.49
CA VAL A 145 -57.56 43.00 23.60
C VAL A 145 -58.96 42.39 23.54
N ILE A 146 -59.64 42.26 24.69
CA ILE A 146 -61.01 41.74 24.78
C ILE A 146 -61.97 42.66 24.02
N GLU A 147 -61.86 43.96 24.24
CA GLU A 147 -62.67 44.97 23.53
C GLU A 147 -62.48 44.88 22.00
N ALA A 148 -61.25 44.71 21.52
CA ALA A 148 -60.97 44.58 20.09
C ALA A 148 -61.62 43.34 19.46
N VAL A 149 -61.70 42.22 20.18
CA VAL A 149 -62.35 40.98 19.72
C VAL A 149 -63.88 41.13 19.73
N VAL A 150 -64.44 41.68 20.82
CA VAL A 150 -65.90 41.89 20.96
C VAL A 150 -66.42 42.86 19.91
N THR A 151 -65.68 43.94 19.62
CA THR A 151 -66.05 44.96 18.62
C THR A 151 -65.78 44.54 17.17
N ASN A 152 -65.35 43.28 16.94
CA ASN A 152 -65.03 42.75 15.61
C ASN A 152 -63.93 43.54 14.87
N ARG A 153 -63.03 44.21 15.59
CA ARG A 153 -61.86 44.89 15.01
C ARG A 153 -60.79 43.87 14.59
N VAL A 154 -60.70 42.76 15.32
CA VAL A 154 -59.77 41.65 15.09
C VAL A 154 -60.52 40.31 15.13
N ASP A 155 -59.93 39.28 14.54
CA ASP A 155 -60.50 37.92 14.50
C ASP A 155 -60.31 37.17 15.81
N ALA A 156 -59.16 37.38 16.46
CA ALA A 156 -58.80 36.74 17.73
C ALA A 156 -58.00 37.70 18.61
N GLY A 157 -57.90 37.40 19.90
CA GLY A 157 -57.10 38.16 20.85
C GLY A 157 -56.36 37.25 21.82
N ILE A 158 -55.10 37.54 22.12
CA ILE A 158 -54.30 36.76 23.07
C ILE A 158 -54.21 37.54 24.38
N VAL A 159 -54.64 36.91 25.48
CA VAL A 159 -54.64 37.49 26.82
C VAL A 159 -54.06 36.51 27.83
N ARG A 160 -53.75 36.99 29.04
CA ARG A 160 -53.41 36.16 30.19
C ARG A 160 -54.58 35.25 30.52
N GLY A 161 -54.29 34.01 30.90
CA GLY A 161 -55.26 33.05 31.41
C GLY A 161 -56.07 33.64 32.57
N CYS A 162 -57.31 33.17 32.73
CA CYS A 162 -58.29 33.66 33.70
C CYS A 162 -58.82 35.09 33.49
N LEU A 163 -58.27 35.89 32.56
CA LEU A 163 -58.76 37.26 32.36
C LEU A 163 -60.21 37.28 31.87
N LYS A 164 -60.57 36.40 30.93
CA LYS A 164 -61.96 36.26 30.44
C LYS A 164 -62.91 35.98 31.59
N GLU A 165 -62.64 34.94 32.37
CA GLU A 165 -63.49 34.49 33.47
C GLU A 165 -63.59 35.56 34.58
N SER A 166 -62.49 36.26 34.88
CA SER A 166 -62.50 37.42 35.78
C SER A 166 -63.44 38.51 35.30
N ARG A 167 -63.47 38.81 33.99
CA ARG A 167 -64.36 39.84 33.41
C ARG A 167 -65.82 39.39 33.32
N GLU A 168 -66.08 38.09 33.20
CA GLU A 168 -67.44 37.56 33.29
C GLU A 168 -67.95 37.61 34.73
N ALA A 169 -67.07 37.37 35.71
CA ALA A 169 -67.41 37.41 37.14
C ALA A 169 -67.64 38.83 37.67
N ASP A 170 -66.91 39.83 37.16
CA ASP A 170 -67.09 41.24 37.52
C ASP A 170 -68.20 41.95 36.72
N GLY A 171 -68.82 41.26 35.76
CA GLY A 171 -69.94 41.75 34.94
C GLY A 171 -69.54 42.67 33.79
N THR A 172 -68.25 42.88 33.53
CA THR A 172 -67.78 43.74 32.43
C THR A 172 -67.77 43.03 31.07
N LEU A 173 -67.84 41.69 31.04
CA LEU A 173 -67.98 40.89 29.84
C LEU A 173 -69.24 40.01 29.91
N THR A 174 -70.08 40.07 28.87
CA THR A 174 -71.27 39.21 28.78
C THR A 174 -70.86 37.73 28.74
N PRO A 175 -71.38 36.88 29.65
CA PRO A 175 -71.05 35.46 29.67
C PRO A 175 -71.33 34.79 28.32
N GLY A 176 -70.33 34.08 27.80
CA GLY A 176 -70.44 33.35 26.54
C GLY A 176 -70.32 34.22 25.27
N ALA A 177 -70.02 35.52 25.38
CA ALA A 177 -69.72 36.34 24.20
C ALA A 177 -68.41 35.91 23.49
N LEU A 178 -67.44 35.42 24.26
CA LEU A 178 -66.16 34.93 23.78
C LEU A 178 -65.95 33.47 24.20
N ARG A 179 -65.24 32.72 23.38
CA ARG A 179 -64.75 31.37 23.69
C ARG A 179 -63.24 31.29 23.54
N VAL A 180 -62.64 30.35 24.26
CA VAL A 180 -61.22 30.05 24.17
C VAL A 180 -60.98 29.11 22.98
N LEU A 181 -60.07 29.49 22.09
CA LEU A 181 -59.66 28.69 20.95
C LEU A 181 -58.66 27.62 21.39
N ALA A 182 -58.81 26.38 20.89
CA ALA A 182 -57.96 25.24 21.22
C ALA A 182 -57.70 25.09 22.74
N PRO A 183 -58.77 24.87 23.55
CA PRO A 183 -58.63 24.81 25.00
C PRO A 183 -57.72 23.65 25.41
N MET A 184 -56.77 23.93 26.30
CA MET A 184 -55.83 22.98 26.86
C MET A 184 -56.24 22.67 28.31
N PRO A 185 -56.60 21.43 28.65
CA PRO A 185 -56.94 21.06 30.02
C PRO A 185 -55.70 21.11 30.91
N SER A 186 -55.85 21.65 32.12
CA SER A 186 -54.79 21.68 33.12
C SER A 186 -55.36 21.61 34.53
N ASP A 187 -54.81 20.73 35.36
CA ASP A 187 -55.18 20.66 36.79
C ASP A 187 -54.62 21.84 37.59
N ALA A 188 -53.71 22.63 37.01
CA ALA A 188 -53.06 23.76 37.67
C ALA A 188 -53.89 25.06 37.64
N THR A 189 -54.93 25.15 36.83
CA THR A 189 -55.80 26.34 36.75
C THR A 189 -57.26 25.95 36.59
N ARG A 190 -58.16 26.73 37.19
CA ARG A 190 -59.62 26.55 37.05
C ARG A 190 -60.18 27.22 35.79
N CYS A 191 -59.35 27.97 35.07
CA CYS A 191 -59.75 28.75 33.90
C CYS A 191 -59.44 27.99 32.61
N THR A 192 -60.17 28.31 31.55
CA THR A 192 -59.91 27.72 30.24
C THR A 192 -58.76 28.48 29.56
N VAL A 193 -57.69 27.78 29.21
CA VAL A 193 -56.48 28.37 28.61
C VAL A 193 -56.12 27.70 27.29
N SER A 194 -55.31 28.35 26.47
CA SER A 194 -54.84 27.83 25.17
C SER A 194 -53.35 27.47 25.18
N SER A 195 -52.66 27.62 26.31
CA SER A 195 -51.23 27.32 26.45
C SER A 195 -50.94 26.45 27.65
N ARG A 196 -49.73 25.87 27.66
CA ARG A 196 -49.15 25.33 28.89
C ARG A 196 -49.15 26.39 29.99
N VAL A 197 -49.19 25.89 31.22
CA VAL A 197 -49.16 26.69 32.44
C VAL A 197 -47.72 26.83 32.92
N TYR A 198 -47.35 28.04 33.31
CA TYR A 198 -46.03 28.44 33.78
C TYR A 198 -46.10 28.92 35.24
N PRO A 199 -44.98 28.87 35.99
CA PRO A 199 -44.95 29.41 37.35
C PRO A 199 -45.36 30.89 37.38
N ASP A 200 -45.86 31.34 38.52
CA ASP A 200 -46.29 32.73 38.69
C ASP A 200 -45.10 33.70 38.83
N TRP A 201 -45.35 34.95 39.15
CA TRP A 201 -44.34 36.00 39.22
C TRP A 201 -43.35 35.74 40.37
N PRO A 202 -42.04 35.68 40.10
CA PRO A 202 -41.04 35.59 41.16
C PRO A 202 -40.78 36.96 41.78
N ILE A 203 -40.43 36.93 43.06
CA ILE A 203 -39.60 37.98 43.65
C ILE A 203 -38.16 37.48 43.69
N ALA A 204 -37.24 38.27 43.16
CA ALA A 204 -35.83 37.94 43.04
C ALA A 204 -34.95 39.00 43.69
N LYS A 205 -33.87 38.56 44.32
CA LYS A 205 -32.81 39.43 44.85
C LYS A 205 -31.80 39.73 43.76
N LEU A 206 -31.18 40.90 43.82
CA LEU A 206 -30.05 41.24 42.96
C LEU A 206 -28.76 40.54 43.44
N ARG A 207 -27.73 40.56 42.60
CA ARG A 207 -26.41 40.00 42.92
C ARG A 207 -25.75 40.71 44.12
N GLY A 208 -25.98 42.01 44.26
CA GLY A 208 -25.43 42.84 45.33
C GLY A 208 -26.22 42.80 46.65
N THR A 209 -27.43 42.24 46.66
CA THR A 209 -28.29 42.24 47.85
C THR A 209 -27.70 41.38 48.96
N GLU A 210 -27.61 41.93 50.17
CA GLU A 210 -27.03 41.24 51.33
C GLU A 210 -27.78 39.91 51.62
N PRO A 211 -27.09 38.78 51.79
CA PRO A 211 -27.72 37.49 52.05
C PRO A 211 -28.62 37.48 53.30
N ALA A 212 -28.25 38.23 54.35
CA ALA A 212 -29.05 38.33 55.57
C ALA A 212 -30.37 39.07 55.32
N LEU A 213 -30.35 40.15 54.53
CA LEU A 213 -31.55 40.88 54.13
C LEU A 213 -32.46 39.98 53.26
N ALA A 214 -31.90 39.29 52.28
CA ALA A 214 -32.65 38.38 51.42
C ALA A 214 -33.34 37.25 52.21
N LYS A 215 -32.66 36.68 53.21
CA LYS A 215 -33.23 35.65 54.10
C LYS A 215 -34.42 36.18 54.91
N ARG A 216 -34.31 37.40 55.46
CA ARG A 216 -35.40 38.02 56.22
C ARG A 216 -36.61 38.32 55.34
N VAL A 217 -36.39 38.87 54.14
CA VAL A 217 -37.45 39.12 53.16
C VAL A 217 -38.14 37.83 52.76
N ALA A 218 -37.38 36.78 52.41
CA ALA A 218 -37.95 35.48 52.07
C ALA A 218 -38.78 34.89 53.23
N THR A 219 -38.30 35.03 54.47
CA THR A 219 -39.04 34.54 55.65
C THR A 219 -40.36 35.30 55.81
N ALA A 220 -40.33 36.63 55.73
CA ALA A 220 -41.52 37.47 55.85
C ALA A 220 -42.58 37.13 54.80
N LEU A 221 -42.15 36.83 53.57
CA LEU A 221 -43.03 36.41 52.49
C LEU A 221 -43.63 35.02 52.73
N LEU A 222 -42.82 34.04 53.14
CA LEU A 222 -43.30 32.66 53.35
C LEU A 222 -44.19 32.50 54.59
N THR A 223 -44.11 33.42 55.56
CA THR A 223 -45.01 33.47 56.72
C THR A 223 -46.21 34.39 56.52
N TYR A 224 -46.31 35.07 55.37
CA TYR A 224 -47.40 35.96 55.08
C TYR A 224 -48.68 35.18 54.77
N GLU A 225 -49.71 35.37 55.58
CA GLU A 225 -51.05 34.87 55.32
C GLU A 225 -51.86 35.93 54.55
N PRO A 226 -52.19 35.70 53.28
CA PRO A 226 -52.98 36.64 52.51
C PRO A 226 -54.43 36.71 53.03
N PRO A 227 -55.11 37.86 52.88
CA PRO A 227 -56.54 37.95 53.15
C PRO A 227 -57.33 36.98 52.24
N PRO A 228 -58.57 36.59 52.60
CA PRO A 228 -59.39 35.72 51.75
C PRO A 228 -59.51 36.26 50.32
N GLY A 229 -59.07 35.48 49.33
CA GLY A 229 -59.02 35.88 47.92
C GLY A 229 -57.78 36.70 47.50
N GLY A 230 -56.85 36.97 48.42
CA GLY A 230 -55.55 37.59 48.15
C GLY A 230 -54.47 36.57 47.74
N ALA A 231 -53.43 37.04 47.07
CA ALA A 231 -52.30 36.21 46.65
C ALA A 231 -51.26 36.07 47.77
N GLY A 232 -50.85 34.83 48.04
CA GLY A 232 -49.78 34.49 48.99
C GLY A 232 -48.43 34.35 48.32
N TRP A 233 -47.44 33.86 49.06
CA TRP A 233 -46.10 33.54 48.53
C TRP A 233 -45.68 32.14 48.95
N THR A 234 -45.09 31.41 48.01
CA THR A 234 -44.57 30.07 48.25
C THR A 234 -43.07 30.01 47.96
N VAL A 235 -42.46 28.88 48.28
CA VAL A 235 -41.05 28.61 47.98
C VAL A 235 -40.78 28.78 46.47
N PRO A 236 -39.56 29.19 46.07
CA PRO A 236 -39.24 29.38 44.66
C PRO A 236 -39.62 28.17 43.81
N LEU A 237 -40.51 28.38 42.84
CA LEU A 237 -40.91 27.33 41.90
C LEU A 237 -39.85 27.09 40.83
N ASP A 238 -40.06 26.06 40.01
CA ASP A 238 -39.21 25.76 38.86
C ASP A 238 -39.59 26.61 37.63
N TYR A 239 -38.64 27.42 37.16
CA TYR A 239 -38.77 28.26 35.97
C TYR A 239 -38.15 27.62 34.72
N GLN A 240 -37.66 26.38 34.82
CA GLN A 240 -37.17 25.64 33.68
C GLN A 240 -38.17 25.57 32.51
N PRO A 241 -39.50 25.40 32.73
CA PRO A 241 -40.46 25.44 31.62
C PRO A 241 -40.45 26.76 30.83
N VAL A 242 -40.10 27.88 31.48
CA VAL A 242 -39.96 29.20 30.84
C VAL A 242 -38.68 29.25 29.99
N HIS A 243 -37.57 28.72 30.51
CA HIS A 243 -36.34 28.57 29.72
C HIS A 243 -36.54 27.69 28.48
N GLU A 244 -37.31 26.61 28.61
CA GLU A 244 -37.67 25.76 27.47
C GLU A 244 -38.51 26.51 26.45
N ALA A 245 -39.50 27.28 26.89
CA ALA A 245 -40.29 28.13 25.98
C ALA A 245 -39.40 29.12 25.22
N PHE A 246 -38.47 29.79 25.91
CA PHE A 246 -37.57 30.77 25.29
C PHE A 246 -36.56 30.10 24.36
N ARG A 247 -36.10 28.89 24.68
CA ARG A 247 -35.21 28.09 23.85
C ARG A 247 -35.90 27.59 22.59
N ASP A 248 -37.12 27.07 22.72
CA ASP A 248 -37.93 26.58 21.60
C ASP A 248 -38.21 27.72 20.60
N LEU A 249 -38.55 28.90 21.13
CA LEU A 249 -38.80 30.11 20.35
C LEU A 249 -37.52 30.84 19.91
N LYS A 250 -36.36 30.49 20.47
CA LYS A 250 -35.06 31.16 20.27
C LYS A 250 -35.15 32.67 20.51
N ILE A 251 -35.71 33.06 21.67
CA ILE A 251 -35.86 34.44 22.12
C ILE A 251 -35.12 34.69 23.44
N GLY A 252 -34.97 35.96 23.81
CA GLY A 252 -34.29 36.37 25.04
C GLY A 252 -32.85 35.84 25.08
N PRO A 253 -32.41 35.14 26.15
CA PRO A 253 -31.04 34.61 26.25
C PRO A 253 -30.63 33.62 25.16
N TYR A 254 -31.59 33.08 24.41
CA TYR A 254 -31.38 32.09 23.36
C TYR A 254 -31.46 32.67 21.94
N GLU A 255 -31.63 33.99 21.78
CA GLU A 255 -31.63 34.67 20.48
C GLU A 255 -30.38 34.36 19.61
N PRO A 256 -29.16 34.23 20.17
CA PRO A 256 -27.99 33.83 19.37
C PRO A 256 -28.12 32.47 18.67
N LEU A 257 -29.01 31.57 19.12
CA LEU A 257 -29.29 30.29 18.45
C LEU A 257 -30.11 30.46 17.16
N ARG A 258 -30.69 31.65 16.92
CA ARG A 258 -31.53 31.95 15.76
C ARG A 258 -30.69 32.23 14.50
N HIS A 259 -29.51 32.82 14.65
CA HIS A 259 -28.65 33.22 13.53
C HIS A 259 -27.17 32.87 13.81
N ILE A 260 -26.71 31.69 13.40
CA ILE A 260 -25.27 31.40 13.37
C ILE A 260 -24.70 32.14 12.15
N SER A 261 -24.03 33.28 12.36
CA SER A 261 -23.38 33.98 11.25
C SER A 261 -22.01 33.35 10.93
N ALA A 262 -21.58 33.41 9.67
CA ALA A 262 -20.24 32.95 9.28
C ALA A 262 -19.12 33.68 10.04
N ARG A 263 -19.38 34.92 10.48
CA ARG A 263 -18.48 35.71 11.30
C ARG A 263 -18.33 35.13 12.71
N ASP A 264 -19.41 34.62 13.30
CA ASP A 264 -19.39 33.99 14.62
C ASP A 264 -18.65 32.65 14.59
N VAL A 265 -18.84 31.88 13.53
CA VAL A 265 -18.09 30.63 13.29
C VAL A 265 -16.61 30.95 13.13
N LEU A 266 -16.25 31.94 12.32
CA LEU A 266 -14.86 32.33 12.13
C LEU A 266 -14.25 32.84 13.45
N ALA A 267 -14.92 33.73 14.17
CA ALA A 267 -14.43 34.26 15.44
C ALA A 267 -14.25 33.16 16.50
N ARG A 268 -15.17 32.20 16.56
CA ARG A 268 -15.15 31.10 17.54
C ARG A 268 -14.12 30.01 17.19
N TYR A 269 -13.90 29.74 15.90
CA TYR A 269 -13.08 28.62 15.43
C TYR A 269 -11.82 29.03 14.67
N TRP A 270 -11.40 30.30 14.71
CA TRP A 270 -10.25 30.78 13.93
C TRP A 270 -8.96 29.99 14.20
N GLN A 271 -8.73 29.56 15.45
CA GLN A 271 -7.56 28.78 15.83
C GLN A 271 -7.54 27.40 15.16
N ILE A 272 -8.69 26.72 15.10
CA ILE A 272 -8.83 25.42 14.43
C ILE A 272 -8.64 25.57 12.92
N LEU A 273 -9.23 26.61 12.34
CA LEU A 273 -9.09 26.92 10.92
C LEU A 273 -7.63 27.25 10.56
N ALA A 274 -6.91 27.99 11.43
CA ALA A 274 -5.50 28.29 11.25
C ALA A 274 -4.62 27.02 11.30
N LEU A 275 -4.84 26.15 12.28
CA LEU A 275 -4.14 24.86 12.38
C LEU A 275 -4.37 23.99 11.15
N PHE A 276 -5.62 23.91 10.68
CA PHE A 276 -5.95 23.19 9.45
C PHE A 276 -5.26 23.79 8.23
N GLY A 277 -5.21 25.12 8.12
CA GLY A 277 -4.49 25.81 7.05
C GLY A 277 -2.98 25.53 7.07
N ILE A 278 -2.35 25.51 8.24
CA ILE A 278 -0.93 25.16 8.41
C ILE A 278 -0.69 23.70 8.02
N ALA A 279 -1.55 22.77 8.45
CA ALA A 279 -1.45 21.36 8.09
C ALA A 279 -1.60 21.17 6.57
N LEU A 280 -2.54 21.87 5.93
CA LEU A 280 -2.74 21.82 4.48
C LEU A 280 -1.53 22.40 3.73
N GLY A 281 -0.99 23.53 4.19
CA GLY A 281 0.19 24.16 3.59
C GLY A 281 1.44 23.30 3.72
N THR A 282 1.68 22.72 4.89
CA THR A 282 2.81 21.79 5.10
C THR A 282 2.67 20.52 4.28
N TRP A 283 1.45 19.97 4.15
CA TRP A 283 1.16 18.84 3.27
C TRP A 283 1.42 19.18 1.80
N ALA A 284 0.96 20.34 1.31
CA ALA A 284 1.21 20.78 -0.06
C ALA A 284 2.72 20.94 -0.35
N VAL A 285 3.46 21.56 0.59
CA VAL A 285 4.93 21.68 0.49
C VAL A 285 5.59 20.30 0.49
N HIS A 286 5.13 19.37 1.32
CA HIS A 286 5.64 18.00 1.37
C HIS A 286 5.42 17.26 0.04
N VAL A 287 4.21 17.33 -0.53
CA VAL A 287 3.88 16.71 -1.82
C VAL A 287 4.78 17.26 -2.93
N LEU A 288 4.93 18.58 -3.02
CA LEU A 288 5.81 19.22 -4.01
C LEU A 288 7.28 18.83 -3.82
N ARG A 289 7.74 18.71 -2.56
CA ARG A 289 9.12 18.29 -2.25
C ARG A 289 9.36 16.84 -2.65
N VAL A 290 8.43 15.93 -2.34
CA VAL A 290 8.51 14.51 -2.69
C VAL A 290 8.51 14.34 -4.20
N GLU A 291 7.60 15.01 -4.92
CA GLU A 291 7.55 14.91 -6.38
C GLU A 291 8.85 15.40 -7.04
N ARG A 292 9.41 16.53 -6.57
CA ARG A 292 10.71 17.03 -7.06
C ARG A 292 11.85 16.07 -6.74
N LEU A 293 11.85 15.48 -5.54
CA LEU A 293 12.89 14.54 -5.13
C LEU A 293 12.85 13.26 -5.97
N VAL A 294 11.66 12.71 -6.20
CA VAL A 294 11.45 11.54 -7.06
C VAL A 294 11.96 11.87 -8.47
N ARG A 295 11.51 12.97 -9.08
CA ARG A 295 11.98 13.37 -10.42
C ARG A 295 13.51 13.48 -10.50
N ARG A 296 14.16 14.07 -9.49
CA ARG A 296 15.64 14.13 -9.42
C ARG A 296 16.28 12.75 -9.36
N ARG A 297 15.83 11.90 -8.43
CA ARG A 297 16.39 10.54 -8.26
C ARG A 297 16.16 9.65 -9.47
N THR A 298 15.02 9.80 -10.13
CA THR A 298 14.73 9.04 -11.36
C THR A 298 15.66 9.46 -12.49
N ALA A 299 15.96 10.76 -12.62
CA ALA A 299 16.91 11.26 -13.60
C ALA A 299 18.35 10.80 -13.31
N GLU A 300 18.80 10.90 -12.05
CA GLU A 300 20.14 10.41 -11.61
C GLU A 300 20.29 8.90 -11.85
N LEU A 301 19.24 8.11 -11.56
CA LEU A 301 19.25 6.67 -11.79
C LEU A 301 19.25 6.34 -13.29
N ALA A 302 18.50 7.09 -14.10
CA ALA A 302 18.49 6.90 -15.54
C ALA A 302 19.86 7.18 -16.18
N THR A 303 20.56 8.24 -15.74
CA THR A 303 21.92 8.52 -16.22
C THR A 303 22.91 7.45 -15.77
N ALA A 304 22.89 7.04 -14.50
CA ALA A 304 23.78 6.00 -14.00
C ALA A 304 23.54 4.64 -14.69
N ASN A 305 22.29 4.30 -14.98
CA ASN A 305 21.95 3.07 -15.70
C ASN A 305 22.41 3.14 -17.17
N ALA A 306 22.27 4.30 -17.83
CA ALA A 306 22.79 4.49 -19.19
C ALA A 306 24.32 4.35 -19.23
N ASP A 307 25.04 4.90 -18.26
CA ASP A 307 26.50 4.78 -18.14
C ASP A 307 26.93 3.32 -17.91
N LEU A 308 26.26 2.61 -16.99
CA LEU A 308 26.52 1.19 -16.73
C LEU A 308 26.28 0.32 -17.96
N VAL A 309 25.18 0.54 -18.68
CA VAL A 309 24.88 -0.19 -19.92
C VAL A 309 25.96 0.09 -20.97
N GLY A 310 26.43 1.33 -21.07
CA GLY A 310 27.56 1.71 -21.92
C GLY A 310 28.86 0.98 -21.55
N GLU A 311 29.21 0.94 -20.26
CA GLU A 311 30.41 0.26 -19.78
C GLU A 311 30.35 -1.25 -20.01
N MET A 312 29.20 -1.89 -19.75
CA MET A 312 29.00 -3.31 -20.03
C MET A 312 29.15 -3.63 -21.53
N ALA A 313 28.57 -2.79 -22.40
CA ALA A 313 28.70 -2.97 -23.84
C ALA A 313 30.16 -2.80 -24.29
N HIS A 314 30.91 -1.88 -23.69
CA HIS A 314 32.33 -1.70 -23.97
C HIS A 314 33.16 -2.91 -23.51
N ARG A 315 32.93 -3.40 -22.28
CA ARG A 315 33.62 -4.60 -21.75
C ARG A 315 33.37 -5.83 -22.61
N ARG A 316 32.11 -6.09 -23.01
CA ARG A 316 31.79 -7.21 -23.90
C ARG A 316 32.53 -7.15 -25.23
N ARG A 317 32.64 -5.96 -25.83
CA ARG A 317 33.40 -5.78 -27.07
C ARG A 317 34.88 -6.08 -26.88
N ILE A 318 35.47 -5.66 -25.76
CA ILE A 318 36.87 -5.98 -25.42
C ILE A 318 37.03 -7.49 -25.24
N GLU A 319 36.16 -8.16 -24.47
CA GLU A 319 36.23 -9.61 -24.25
C GLU A 319 36.08 -10.40 -25.57
N GLU A 320 35.16 -9.99 -26.45
CA GLU A 320 35.00 -10.59 -27.78
C GLU A 320 36.25 -10.40 -28.64
N GLN A 321 36.83 -9.19 -28.62
CA GLN A 321 38.08 -8.90 -29.33
C GLN A 321 39.25 -9.71 -28.77
N GLU A 322 39.39 -9.82 -27.45
CA GLU A 322 40.43 -10.63 -26.81
C GLU A 322 40.27 -12.12 -27.16
N ALA A 323 39.04 -12.64 -27.16
CA ALA A 323 38.75 -14.01 -27.56
C ALA A 323 39.11 -14.28 -29.03
N LEU A 324 38.86 -13.33 -29.93
CA LEU A 324 39.27 -13.41 -31.34
C LEU A 324 40.79 -13.38 -31.48
N HIS A 325 41.48 -12.40 -30.87
CA HIS A 325 42.94 -12.32 -30.91
C HIS A 325 43.60 -13.57 -30.34
N ARG A 326 43.06 -14.16 -29.27
CA ARG A 326 43.60 -15.40 -28.69
C ARG A 326 43.45 -16.59 -29.65
N LYS A 327 42.35 -16.68 -30.41
CA LYS A 327 42.18 -17.69 -31.45
C LYS A 327 43.17 -17.49 -32.60
N GLU A 328 43.41 -16.25 -33.01
CA GLU A 328 44.38 -15.92 -34.05
C GLU A 328 45.82 -16.24 -33.63
N LEU A 329 46.19 -15.92 -32.39
CA LEU A 329 47.51 -16.25 -31.83
C LEU A 329 47.75 -17.75 -31.73
N ASP A 330 46.77 -18.54 -31.27
CA ASP A 330 46.90 -20.01 -31.25
C ASP A 330 47.09 -20.59 -32.67
N HIS A 331 46.36 -20.05 -33.65
CA HIS A 331 46.50 -20.45 -35.04
C HIS A 331 47.88 -20.07 -35.60
N ALA A 332 48.33 -18.84 -35.36
CA ALA A 332 49.64 -18.36 -35.78
C ALA A 332 50.78 -19.16 -35.12
N ALA A 333 50.67 -19.51 -33.84
CA ALA A 333 51.64 -20.34 -33.14
C ALA A 333 51.77 -21.74 -33.77
N ARG A 334 50.64 -22.39 -34.12
CA ARG A 334 50.65 -23.69 -34.82
C ARG A 334 51.27 -23.59 -36.21
N LEU A 335 50.99 -22.50 -36.94
CA LEU A 335 51.58 -22.21 -38.26
C LEU A 335 53.08 -21.93 -38.18
N ALA A 336 53.54 -21.21 -37.15
CA ALA A 336 54.96 -20.92 -36.94
C ALA A 336 55.75 -22.20 -36.63
N ILE A 337 55.23 -23.05 -35.74
CA ILE A 337 55.80 -24.38 -35.44
C ILE A 337 55.89 -25.23 -36.72
N LEU A 338 54.85 -25.19 -37.57
CA LEU A 338 54.88 -25.87 -38.87
C LEU A 338 55.97 -25.30 -39.80
N GLY A 339 56.13 -23.98 -39.83
CA GLY A 339 57.12 -23.28 -40.65
C GLY A 339 58.56 -23.57 -40.26
N GLU A 340 58.89 -23.54 -38.97
CA GLU A 340 60.23 -23.89 -38.46
C GLU A 340 60.61 -25.35 -38.75
N MET A 341 59.62 -26.23 -38.90
CA MET A 341 59.83 -27.68 -39.02
C MET A 341 59.52 -28.24 -40.41
N ALA A 342 59.20 -27.36 -41.38
CA ALA A 342 58.92 -27.71 -42.76
C ALA A 342 60.08 -28.47 -43.44
N GLY A 343 61.33 -28.22 -43.03
CA GLY A 343 62.51 -28.94 -43.52
C GLY A 343 62.51 -30.43 -43.20
N GLY A 344 62.11 -30.82 -41.98
CA GLY A 344 61.98 -32.23 -41.58
C GLY A 344 60.81 -32.93 -42.27
N MET A 345 59.70 -32.21 -42.47
CA MET A 345 58.53 -32.74 -43.19
C MET A 345 58.79 -32.98 -44.67
N ALA A 346 59.49 -32.04 -45.33
CA ALA A 346 59.90 -32.21 -46.71
C ALA A 346 60.81 -33.43 -46.85
N HIS A 347 61.72 -33.63 -45.90
CA HIS A 347 62.60 -34.80 -45.88
C HIS A 347 61.81 -36.11 -45.76
N GLU A 348 60.85 -36.18 -44.82
CA GLU A 348 60.03 -37.37 -44.60
C GLU A 348 59.01 -37.66 -45.72
N LEU A 349 58.52 -36.64 -46.44
CA LEU A 349 57.70 -36.86 -47.65
C LEU A 349 58.57 -37.28 -48.83
N ASN A 350 59.78 -36.74 -48.94
CA ASN A 350 60.70 -37.07 -50.01
C ASN A 350 61.19 -38.53 -49.91
N GLN A 351 61.30 -39.11 -48.72
CA GLN A 351 61.71 -40.50 -48.53
C GLN A 351 60.79 -41.54 -49.22
N PRO A 352 59.47 -41.63 -48.93
CA PRO A 352 58.57 -42.56 -49.61
C PRO A 352 58.43 -42.22 -51.10
N LEU A 353 58.46 -40.93 -51.48
CA LEU A 353 58.42 -40.53 -52.89
C LEU A 353 59.66 -41.01 -53.66
N ALA A 354 60.86 -40.84 -53.10
CA ALA A 354 62.09 -41.36 -53.69
C ALA A 354 62.09 -42.89 -53.78
N ALA A 355 61.56 -43.58 -52.76
CA ALA A 355 61.38 -45.02 -52.80
C ALA A 355 60.39 -45.48 -53.88
N ILE A 356 59.27 -44.77 -54.06
CA ILE A 356 58.31 -45.03 -55.16
C ILE A 356 58.99 -44.94 -56.51
N VAL A 357 59.74 -43.85 -56.75
CA VAL A 357 60.47 -43.64 -58.01
C VAL A 357 61.48 -44.76 -58.23
N ASN A 358 62.29 -45.10 -57.23
CA ASN A 358 63.28 -46.18 -57.34
C ASN A 358 62.65 -47.55 -57.65
N TYR A 359 61.52 -47.88 -57.01
CA TYR A 359 60.81 -49.13 -57.30
C TYR A 359 60.15 -49.11 -58.69
N ALA A 360 59.65 -47.96 -59.15
CA ALA A 360 59.09 -47.80 -60.49
C ALA A 360 60.17 -47.97 -61.57
N ASP A 361 61.34 -47.35 -61.39
CA ASP A 361 62.50 -47.51 -62.27
C ASP A 361 62.99 -48.97 -62.29
N GLY A 362 63.07 -49.60 -61.12
CA GLY A 362 63.40 -51.02 -61.00
C GLY A 362 62.39 -51.94 -61.71
N CYS A 363 61.10 -51.59 -61.69
CA CYS A 363 60.08 -52.29 -62.45
C CYS A 363 60.29 -52.09 -63.96
N ALA A 364 60.56 -50.86 -64.41
CA ALA A 364 60.80 -50.58 -65.83
C ALA A 364 61.99 -51.39 -66.39
N VAL A 365 63.11 -51.47 -65.65
CA VAL A 365 64.29 -52.27 -66.02
C VAL A 365 63.94 -53.76 -66.14
N ARG A 366 63.21 -54.31 -65.17
CA ARG A 366 62.84 -55.73 -65.13
C ARG A 366 61.79 -56.12 -66.16
N LEU A 367 60.94 -55.17 -66.55
CA LEU A 367 59.97 -55.34 -67.64
C LEU A 367 60.67 -55.44 -69.00
N ALA A 368 61.80 -54.75 -69.18
CA ALA A 368 62.60 -54.79 -70.40
C ALA A 368 63.51 -56.03 -70.52
N ALA A 369 63.65 -56.85 -69.46
CA ALA A 369 64.40 -58.09 -69.51
C ALA A 369 63.66 -59.18 -70.32
N VAL A 370 64.41 -60.10 -70.96
CA VAL A 370 63.83 -61.20 -71.77
C VAL A 370 64.28 -62.56 -71.24
N PRO A 371 63.37 -63.41 -70.72
CA PRO A 371 61.97 -63.10 -70.42
C PRO A 371 61.81 -62.17 -69.20
N PRO A 372 60.72 -61.39 -69.10
CA PRO A 372 60.50 -60.46 -68.00
C PRO A 372 60.25 -61.19 -66.68
N ASP A 373 60.81 -60.66 -65.60
CA ASP A 373 60.65 -61.18 -64.24
C ASP A 373 59.33 -60.70 -63.61
N VAL A 374 58.25 -61.41 -63.95
CA VAL A 374 56.89 -61.08 -63.51
C VAL A 374 56.75 -61.07 -61.98
N ALA A 375 57.48 -61.94 -61.27
CA ALA A 375 57.43 -62.02 -59.81
C ALA A 375 58.03 -60.74 -59.17
N ALA A 376 59.16 -60.27 -59.69
CA ALA A 376 59.78 -59.03 -59.21
C ALA A 376 58.99 -57.77 -59.58
N LEU A 377 58.30 -57.76 -60.74
CA LEU A 377 57.37 -56.68 -61.10
C LEU A 377 56.18 -56.59 -60.13
N ALA A 378 55.60 -57.74 -59.77
CA ALA A 378 54.51 -57.80 -58.81
C ALA A 378 54.93 -57.32 -57.41
N GLU A 379 56.15 -57.65 -56.98
CA GLU A 379 56.71 -57.16 -55.71
C GLU A 379 57.00 -55.65 -55.77
N GLY A 380 57.63 -55.16 -56.85
CA GLY A 380 57.92 -53.73 -57.01
C GLY A 380 56.65 -52.87 -57.01
N THR A 381 55.60 -53.30 -57.71
CA THR A 381 54.29 -52.63 -57.70
C THR A 381 53.66 -52.62 -56.30
N ARG A 382 53.81 -53.71 -55.54
CA ARG A 382 53.32 -53.81 -54.16
C ARG A 382 54.06 -52.84 -53.23
N ARG A 383 55.38 -52.70 -53.39
CA ARG A 383 56.21 -51.74 -52.64
C ARG A 383 55.86 -50.29 -52.96
N ILE A 384 55.61 -49.97 -54.24
CA ILE A 384 55.11 -48.64 -54.65
C ILE A 384 53.82 -48.29 -53.92
N ARG A 385 52.82 -49.20 -53.93
CA ARG A 385 51.56 -48.98 -53.21
C ARG A 385 51.78 -48.74 -51.72
N GLN A 386 52.62 -49.53 -51.07
CA GLN A 386 52.93 -49.39 -49.64
C GLN A 386 53.57 -48.03 -49.32
N GLN A 387 54.49 -47.55 -50.15
CA GLN A 387 55.12 -46.23 -49.96
C GLN A 387 54.15 -45.08 -50.27
N ALA A 388 53.23 -45.25 -51.23
CA ALA A 388 52.17 -44.26 -51.50
C ALA A 388 51.20 -44.14 -50.33
N ASP A 389 50.80 -45.26 -49.72
CA ASP A 389 49.99 -45.28 -48.49
C ASP A 389 50.72 -44.54 -47.35
N ARG A 390 52.03 -44.77 -47.21
CA ARG A 390 52.87 -44.09 -46.19
C ARG A 390 52.92 -42.57 -46.41
N ALA A 391 53.09 -42.11 -47.64
CA ALA A 391 53.07 -40.69 -47.98
C ALA A 391 51.69 -40.05 -47.67
N ALA A 392 50.60 -40.75 -47.98
CA ALA A 392 49.24 -40.29 -47.67
C ALA A 392 49.01 -40.13 -46.16
N GLN A 393 49.51 -41.06 -45.34
CA GLN A 393 49.43 -40.99 -43.88
C GLN A 393 50.24 -39.81 -43.30
N VAL A 394 51.39 -39.47 -43.88
CA VAL A 394 52.15 -38.26 -43.49
C VAL A 394 51.32 -37.01 -43.77
N ILE A 395 50.76 -36.87 -44.98
CA ILE A 395 49.92 -35.71 -45.36
C ILE A 395 48.69 -35.59 -44.45
N GLN A 396 48.04 -36.71 -44.12
CA GLN A 396 46.86 -36.71 -43.25
C GLN A 396 47.19 -36.21 -41.84
N ARG A 397 48.34 -36.61 -41.28
CA ARG A 397 48.80 -36.13 -39.96
C ARG A 397 49.10 -34.63 -39.95
N ILE A 398 49.71 -34.11 -41.01
CA ILE A 398 49.95 -32.66 -41.18
C ILE A 398 48.62 -31.91 -41.25
N ARG A 399 47.67 -32.37 -42.07
CA ARG A 399 46.35 -31.75 -42.19
C ARG A 399 45.57 -31.78 -40.88
N ALA A 400 45.67 -32.86 -40.10
CA ALA A 400 45.02 -32.97 -38.80
C ALA A 400 45.59 -31.98 -37.76
N PHE A 401 46.90 -31.72 -37.80
CA PHE A 401 47.54 -30.72 -36.92
C PHE A 401 47.12 -29.29 -37.26
N VAL A 402 46.97 -28.98 -38.55
CA VAL A 402 46.62 -27.63 -39.04
C VAL A 402 45.11 -27.35 -38.95
N LYS A 403 44.26 -28.37 -39.16
CA LYS A 403 42.81 -28.18 -39.20
C LYS A 403 42.21 -28.26 -37.79
N LYS A 404 41.79 -27.11 -37.26
CA LYS A 404 40.83 -27.06 -36.14
C LYS A 404 39.47 -27.54 -36.64
N ARG A 405 39.00 -28.71 -36.18
CA ARG A 405 37.61 -29.12 -36.30
C ARG A 405 36.93 -28.75 -34.99
N GLU A 406 35.74 -28.15 -35.04
CA GLU A 406 34.91 -28.02 -33.83
C GLU A 406 34.50 -29.44 -33.40
N PRO A 407 34.93 -29.92 -32.22
CA PRO A 407 34.60 -31.27 -31.76
C PRO A 407 33.10 -31.36 -31.52
N ALA A 408 32.44 -32.36 -32.11
CA ALA A 408 31.06 -32.68 -31.78
C ALA A 408 31.06 -33.54 -30.51
N GLN A 409 31.09 -32.89 -29.34
CA GLN A 409 30.98 -33.57 -28.04
C GLN A 409 29.61 -34.24 -27.94
N THR A 410 29.58 -35.57 -28.07
CA THR A 410 28.36 -36.39 -28.01
C THR A 410 28.49 -37.47 -26.94
N ARG A 411 27.35 -38.00 -26.46
CA ARG A 411 27.32 -39.15 -25.56
C ARG A 411 27.73 -40.40 -26.34
N LEU A 412 28.78 -41.07 -25.89
CA LEU A 412 29.37 -42.24 -26.55
C LEU A 412 29.43 -43.44 -25.60
N ASP A 413 29.18 -44.63 -26.15
CA ASP A 413 29.61 -45.89 -25.57
C ASP A 413 31.07 -46.14 -26.00
N LEU A 414 31.99 -46.14 -25.04
CA LEU A 414 33.41 -46.33 -25.33
C LEU A 414 33.72 -47.75 -25.80
N ALA A 415 32.92 -48.75 -25.41
CA ALA A 415 33.09 -50.12 -25.86
C ALA A 415 32.83 -50.25 -27.37
N ASP A 416 31.80 -49.56 -27.89
CA ASP A 416 31.51 -49.51 -29.32
C ASP A 416 32.66 -48.87 -30.10
N VAL A 417 33.18 -47.74 -29.60
CA VAL A 417 34.31 -47.04 -30.23
C VAL A 417 35.55 -47.92 -30.29
N VAL A 418 35.82 -48.68 -29.22
CA VAL A 418 36.92 -49.64 -29.16
C VAL A 418 36.70 -50.78 -30.16
N ALA A 419 35.50 -51.39 -30.19
CA ALA A 419 35.18 -52.50 -31.09
C ALA A 419 35.32 -52.11 -32.57
N GLU A 420 34.74 -50.98 -32.96
CA GLU A 420 34.87 -50.41 -34.32
C GLU A 420 36.34 -50.14 -34.67
N THR A 421 37.12 -49.64 -33.71
CA THR A 421 38.55 -49.36 -33.94
C THR A 421 39.36 -50.64 -34.14
N VAL A 422 39.07 -51.69 -33.36
CA VAL A 422 39.71 -53.00 -33.52
C VAL A 422 39.39 -53.57 -34.89
N GLU A 423 38.13 -53.52 -35.33
CA GLU A 423 37.69 -53.95 -36.66
C GLU A 423 38.45 -53.21 -37.78
N LEU A 424 38.58 -51.88 -37.67
CA LEU A 424 39.38 -51.08 -38.60
C LEU A 424 40.86 -51.50 -38.65
N PHE A 425 41.41 -51.92 -37.51
CA PHE A 425 42.82 -52.29 -37.39
C PHE A 425 43.11 -53.74 -37.78
N GLU A 426 42.11 -54.62 -37.88
CA GLU A 426 42.32 -56.04 -38.20
C GLU A 426 43.04 -56.27 -39.52
N GLY A 427 42.64 -55.57 -40.59
CA GLY A 427 43.25 -55.70 -41.91
C GLY A 427 44.74 -55.31 -41.92
N PRO A 428 45.11 -54.12 -41.41
CA PRO A 428 46.50 -53.74 -41.13
C PRO A 428 47.25 -54.77 -40.27
N ALA A 429 46.69 -55.18 -39.13
CA ALA A 429 47.33 -56.09 -38.17
C ALA A 429 47.65 -57.46 -38.79
N ARG A 430 46.72 -58.06 -39.55
CA ARG A 430 46.93 -59.32 -40.27
C ARG A 430 48.07 -59.25 -41.27
N ARG A 431 48.25 -58.11 -41.96
CA ARG A 431 49.34 -57.92 -42.95
C ARG A 431 50.73 -57.92 -42.32
N ILE A 432 50.84 -57.50 -41.06
CA ILE A 432 52.11 -57.45 -40.31
C ILE A 432 52.25 -58.59 -39.30
N GLY A 433 51.34 -59.57 -39.31
CA GLY A 433 51.41 -60.75 -38.45
C GLY A 433 51.08 -60.50 -36.97
N VAL A 434 50.37 -59.41 -36.67
CA VAL A 434 49.98 -59.03 -35.30
C VAL A 434 48.54 -59.47 -35.00
N ARG A 435 48.32 -60.06 -33.83
CA ARG A 435 47.00 -60.41 -33.30
C ARG A 435 46.61 -59.45 -32.19
N VAL A 436 45.41 -58.89 -32.25
CA VAL A 436 44.83 -58.11 -31.14
C VAL A 436 43.98 -59.05 -30.29
N GLU A 437 44.27 -59.11 -29.00
CA GLU A 437 43.53 -59.90 -28.02
C GLU A 437 42.73 -58.94 -27.13
N THR A 438 41.41 -59.00 -27.24
CA THR A 438 40.49 -58.19 -26.44
C THR A 438 39.98 -59.00 -25.25
N ALA A 439 40.09 -58.45 -24.04
CA ALA A 439 39.43 -59.03 -22.88
C ALA A 439 37.89 -58.91 -22.98
N PRO A 440 37.11 -59.72 -22.23
CA PRO A 440 35.65 -59.62 -22.22
C PRO A 440 35.18 -58.20 -21.89
N ALA A 441 34.16 -57.72 -22.61
CA ALA A 441 33.67 -56.35 -22.48
C ALA A 441 33.18 -56.07 -21.05
N ALA A 442 33.82 -55.12 -20.38
CA ALA A 442 33.33 -54.56 -19.12
C ALA A 442 32.16 -53.62 -19.42
N VAL A 443 31.21 -53.50 -18.48
CA VAL A 443 30.19 -52.44 -18.54
C VAL A 443 30.88 -51.12 -18.22
N LEU A 444 30.97 -50.22 -19.22
CA LEU A 444 31.63 -48.93 -19.09
C LEU A 444 30.61 -47.80 -18.88
N PRO A 445 30.94 -46.74 -18.12
CA PRO A 445 30.12 -45.54 -18.07
C PRO A 445 30.13 -44.81 -19.42
N ALA A 446 29.04 -44.11 -19.74
CA ALA A 446 28.97 -43.27 -20.93
C ALA A 446 29.95 -42.09 -20.80
N VAL A 447 30.66 -41.77 -21.88
CA VAL A 447 31.64 -40.67 -21.95
C VAL A 447 31.19 -39.62 -22.95
N ALA A 448 31.59 -38.36 -22.74
CA ALA A 448 31.38 -37.29 -23.71
C ALA A 448 32.59 -37.21 -24.63
N GLY A 449 32.36 -37.22 -25.95
CA GLY A 449 33.46 -37.06 -26.90
C GLY A 449 33.07 -37.00 -28.36
N ASP A 450 34.07 -36.71 -29.18
CA ASP A 450 34.03 -36.86 -30.63
C ASP A 450 34.52 -38.28 -30.99
N ARG A 451 33.61 -39.08 -31.54
CA ARG A 451 33.86 -40.48 -31.90
C ARG A 451 35.09 -40.64 -32.80
N ILE A 452 35.24 -39.79 -33.80
CA ILE A 452 36.31 -39.91 -34.81
C ILE A 452 37.67 -39.58 -34.16
N GLN A 453 37.71 -38.56 -33.30
CA GLN A 453 38.95 -38.20 -32.60
C GLN A 453 39.39 -39.31 -31.63
N LEU A 454 38.45 -39.95 -30.92
CA LEU A 454 38.77 -41.07 -30.02
C LEU A 454 39.23 -42.32 -30.79
N GLN A 455 38.58 -42.67 -31.92
CA GLN A 455 39.07 -43.74 -32.80
C GLN A 455 40.49 -43.46 -33.30
N GLN A 456 40.81 -42.20 -33.64
CA GLN A 456 42.14 -41.81 -34.08
C GLN A 456 43.19 -42.00 -32.98
N VAL A 457 42.86 -41.67 -31.72
CA VAL A 457 43.74 -41.94 -30.58
C VAL A 457 44.00 -43.44 -30.48
N LEU A 458 42.95 -44.26 -30.46
CA LEU A 458 43.04 -45.70 -30.31
C LEU A 458 43.83 -46.36 -31.47
N LEU A 459 43.58 -45.96 -32.72
CA LEU A 459 44.35 -46.43 -33.88
C LEU A 459 45.84 -46.10 -33.76
N ASN A 460 46.18 -44.91 -33.29
CA ASN A 460 47.57 -44.52 -33.10
C ASN A 460 48.25 -45.29 -31.96
N LEU A 461 47.52 -45.59 -30.88
CA LEU A 461 48.01 -46.45 -29.80
C LEU A 461 48.23 -47.90 -30.30
N LEU A 462 47.28 -48.47 -31.04
CA LEU A 462 47.38 -49.81 -31.63
C LEU A 462 48.53 -49.91 -32.63
N GLN A 463 48.71 -48.91 -33.51
CA GLN A 463 49.83 -48.88 -34.45
C GLN A 463 51.16 -48.78 -33.70
N ASN A 464 51.25 -47.96 -32.65
CA ASN A 464 52.48 -47.86 -31.86
C ASN A 464 52.81 -49.16 -31.13
N ALA A 465 51.81 -49.84 -30.57
CA ALA A 465 51.95 -51.15 -29.94
C ALA A 465 52.39 -52.23 -30.96
N ALA A 466 51.82 -52.20 -32.17
CA ALA A 466 52.19 -53.12 -33.25
C ALA A 466 53.65 -52.92 -33.68
N ASP A 467 54.05 -51.68 -33.95
CA ASP A 467 55.42 -51.35 -34.33
C ASP A 467 56.43 -51.77 -33.26
N ALA A 468 56.07 -51.67 -31.97
CA ALA A 468 56.93 -52.08 -30.86
C ALA A 468 57.01 -53.61 -30.69
N THR A 469 55.99 -54.35 -31.14
CA THR A 469 55.92 -55.81 -30.99
C THR A 469 56.57 -56.53 -32.18
N VAL A 470 56.48 -55.96 -33.39
CA VAL A 470 57.05 -56.54 -34.62
C VAL A 470 58.59 -56.52 -34.55
N GLY A 471 59.21 -57.71 -34.54
CA GLY A 471 60.68 -57.87 -34.56
C GLY A 471 61.34 -58.05 -33.18
N SER A 472 60.57 -58.11 -32.10
CA SER A 472 61.05 -58.03 -30.71
C SER A 472 61.40 -59.38 -30.06
N GLY A 473 61.25 -60.52 -30.76
CA GLY A 473 61.70 -61.85 -30.31
C GLY A 473 60.93 -63.03 -30.93
N PRO A 474 61.33 -64.29 -30.63
CA PRO A 474 60.60 -65.48 -31.07
C PRO A 474 59.33 -65.69 -30.23
N GLY A 475 58.16 -65.35 -30.79
CA GLY A 475 56.85 -65.56 -30.17
C GLY A 475 55.71 -64.97 -31.01
N PRO A 476 54.44 -65.31 -30.73
CA PRO A 476 53.30 -64.70 -31.42
C PRO A 476 53.23 -63.19 -31.09
N CYS A 477 53.14 -62.34 -32.12
CA CYS A 477 53.02 -60.89 -31.95
C CYS A 477 51.59 -60.54 -31.49
N THR A 478 51.39 -60.41 -30.18
CA THR A 478 50.07 -60.13 -29.58
C THR A 478 50.03 -58.75 -28.92
N ILE A 479 48.97 -57.99 -29.19
CA ILE A 479 48.62 -56.75 -28.48
C ILE A 479 47.42 -57.04 -27.59
N GLY A 480 47.54 -56.77 -26.29
CA GLY A 480 46.42 -56.84 -25.36
C GLY A 480 45.62 -55.53 -25.38
N LEU A 481 44.30 -55.62 -25.49
CA LEU A 481 43.40 -54.49 -25.32
C LEU A 481 42.39 -54.79 -24.22
N GLU A 482 42.39 -53.96 -23.18
CA GLU A 482 41.50 -54.09 -22.04
C GLU A 482 40.72 -52.81 -21.80
N THR A 483 39.47 -52.96 -21.40
CA THR A 483 38.61 -51.84 -21.01
C THR A 483 38.05 -52.07 -19.62
N CYS A 484 38.08 -51.05 -18.76
CA CYS A 484 37.48 -51.14 -17.43
C CYS A 484 36.95 -49.78 -16.94
N ALA A 485 36.02 -49.82 -15.99
CA ALA A 485 35.58 -48.63 -15.27
C ALA A 485 36.54 -48.38 -14.09
N ALA A 486 37.15 -47.20 -14.03
CA ALA A 486 38.06 -46.84 -12.94
C ALA A 486 38.09 -45.31 -12.73
N GLU A 487 38.36 -44.88 -11.49
CA GLU A 487 38.55 -43.47 -11.14
C GLU A 487 37.40 -42.54 -11.57
N GLY A 488 36.15 -43.03 -11.51
CA GLY A 488 34.97 -42.26 -11.92
C GLY A 488 34.84 -42.07 -13.44
N GLY A 489 35.50 -42.90 -14.23
CA GLY A 489 35.48 -42.83 -15.69
C GLY A 489 35.70 -44.19 -16.36
N ALA A 490 35.91 -44.16 -17.67
CA ALA A 490 36.23 -45.33 -18.48
C ALA A 490 37.72 -45.33 -18.84
N VAL A 491 38.34 -46.51 -18.78
CA VAL A 491 39.75 -46.73 -19.11
C VAL A 491 39.87 -47.69 -20.29
N VAL A 492 40.75 -47.35 -21.22
CA VAL A 492 41.23 -48.26 -22.27
C VAL A 492 42.74 -48.43 -22.10
N ALA A 493 43.19 -49.68 -21.94
CA ALA A 493 44.59 -50.03 -21.83
C ALA A 493 45.01 -50.82 -23.08
N VAL A 494 46.05 -50.33 -23.76
CA VAL A 494 46.68 -51.01 -24.91
C VAL A 494 48.06 -51.47 -24.47
N ALA A 495 48.26 -52.78 -24.37
CA ALA A 495 49.48 -53.42 -23.89
C ALA A 495 50.23 -54.09 -25.04
N ASP A 496 51.49 -53.69 -25.25
CA ASP A 496 52.42 -54.38 -26.16
C ASP A 496 53.40 -55.27 -25.39
N ARG A 497 54.11 -56.13 -26.14
CA ARG A 497 55.22 -56.96 -25.63
C ARG A 497 56.56 -56.60 -26.26
N GLY A 498 56.74 -55.31 -26.58
CA GLY A 498 57.96 -54.79 -27.17
C GLY A 498 59.11 -54.61 -26.18
N ALA A 499 60.13 -53.86 -26.58
CA ALA A 499 61.31 -53.58 -25.74
C ALA A 499 61.03 -52.67 -24.53
N GLY A 500 59.82 -52.10 -24.42
CA GLY A 500 59.46 -51.12 -23.41
C GLY A 500 60.11 -49.75 -23.62
N MET A 501 59.99 -48.87 -22.62
CA MET A 501 60.54 -47.51 -22.65
C MET A 501 61.32 -47.21 -21.37
N SER A 502 62.46 -46.55 -21.48
CA SER A 502 63.16 -46.02 -20.30
C SER A 502 62.41 -44.83 -19.70
N ASP A 503 62.64 -44.52 -18.43
CA ASP A 503 61.96 -43.39 -17.76
C ASP A 503 62.27 -42.03 -18.41
N ALA A 504 63.47 -41.87 -18.98
CA ALA A 504 63.83 -40.70 -19.77
C ALA A 504 63.01 -40.57 -21.06
N VAL A 505 62.66 -41.70 -21.69
CA VAL A 505 61.78 -41.73 -22.87
C VAL A 505 60.34 -41.43 -22.44
N LYS A 506 59.86 -42.01 -21.33
CA LYS A 506 58.50 -41.76 -20.82
C LYS A 506 58.26 -40.29 -20.48
N ALA A 507 59.25 -39.60 -19.90
CA ALA A 507 59.12 -38.19 -19.55
C ALA A 507 58.85 -37.28 -20.76
N ARG A 508 59.29 -37.70 -21.96
CA ARG A 508 59.26 -36.90 -23.19
C ARG A 508 58.32 -37.45 -24.25
N LEU A 509 57.66 -38.59 -23.98
CA LEU A 509 56.92 -39.37 -24.98
C LEU A 509 55.74 -38.62 -25.62
N PHE A 510 55.21 -37.59 -24.93
CA PHE A 510 54.13 -36.73 -25.40
C PHE A 510 54.61 -35.38 -25.94
N GLU A 511 55.92 -35.09 -25.90
CA GLU A 511 56.50 -33.90 -26.54
C GLU A 511 56.33 -34.03 -28.07
N PRO A 512 55.81 -32.99 -28.76
CA PRO A 512 55.77 -32.99 -30.21
C PRO A 512 57.15 -33.28 -30.81
N PHE A 513 57.19 -34.15 -31.82
CA PHE A 513 58.40 -34.53 -32.56
C PHE A 513 59.44 -35.36 -31.79
N PHE A 514 59.14 -35.78 -30.57
CA PHE A 514 59.95 -36.78 -29.87
C PHE A 514 59.61 -38.20 -30.37
N THR A 515 60.63 -38.94 -30.82
CA THR A 515 60.50 -40.29 -31.35
C THR A 515 61.74 -41.13 -31.04
N THR A 516 61.55 -42.43 -30.84
CA THR A 516 62.63 -43.42 -30.75
C THR A 516 62.72 -44.29 -32.01
N LYS A 517 61.82 -44.08 -32.97
CA LYS A 517 61.75 -44.83 -34.24
C LYS A 517 62.56 -44.11 -35.33
N PRO A 518 63.38 -44.83 -36.13
CA PRO A 518 64.22 -44.23 -37.18
C PRO A 518 63.45 -43.40 -38.22
N ASP A 519 62.21 -43.78 -38.53
CA ASP A 519 61.38 -43.13 -39.55
C ASP A 519 60.06 -42.54 -38.98
N GLY A 520 60.02 -42.17 -37.71
CA GLY A 520 58.79 -41.71 -37.04
C GLY A 520 58.81 -40.21 -36.73
N LEU A 521 57.81 -39.46 -37.19
CA LEU A 521 57.68 -38.00 -36.92
C LEU A 521 57.58 -37.57 -35.46
N GLY A 522 57.32 -38.48 -34.51
CA GLY A 522 57.06 -38.11 -33.11
C GLY A 522 55.79 -37.28 -32.87
N LEU A 523 54.90 -37.17 -33.86
CA LEU A 523 53.68 -36.37 -33.77
C LEU A 523 52.46 -37.12 -33.22
N GLY A 524 52.47 -38.46 -33.30
CA GLY A 524 51.30 -39.27 -32.99
C GLY A 524 50.86 -39.14 -31.54
N LEU A 525 51.77 -39.30 -30.58
CA LEU A 525 51.45 -39.28 -29.16
C LEU A 525 51.18 -37.86 -28.63
N ALA A 526 51.83 -36.84 -29.18
CA ALA A 526 51.51 -35.45 -28.89
C ALA A 526 50.09 -35.07 -29.36
N LEU A 527 49.67 -35.55 -30.54
CA LEU A 527 48.30 -35.38 -31.02
C LEU A 527 47.30 -36.15 -30.15
N CYS A 528 47.63 -37.38 -29.74
CA CYS A 528 46.81 -38.12 -28.80
C CYS A 528 46.64 -37.35 -27.48
N GLN A 529 47.72 -36.81 -26.92
CA GLN A 529 47.66 -36.02 -25.68
C GLN A 529 46.77 -34.78 -25.84
N SER A 530 46.87 -34.06 -26.97
CA SER A 530 46.00 -32.90 -27.26
C SER A 530 44.53 -33.30 -27.35
N ILE A 531 44.20 -34.35 -28.09
CA ILE A 531 42.83 -34.84 -28.24
C ILE A 531 42.27 -35.28 -26.88
N VAL A 532 43.04 -36.06 -26.12
CA VAL A 532 42.61 -36.57 -24.81
C VAL A 532 42.40 -35.44 -23.81
N THR A 533 43.25 -34.41 -23.82
CA THR A 533 43.10 -33.22 -22.97
C THR A 533 41.83 -32.43 -23.33
N GLU A 534 41.51 -32.29 -24.62
CA GLU A 534 40.27 -31.65 -25.09
C GLU A 534 39.01 -32.41 -24.62
N HIS A 535 39.13 -33.73 -24.46
CA HIS A 535 38.10 -34.60 -23.87
C HIS A 535 38.14 -34.66 -22.33
N ARG A 536 38.93 -33.79 -21.69
CA ARG A 536 39.15 -33.77 -20.22
C ARG A 536 39.68 -35.10 -19.66
N GLY A 537 40.29 -35.91 -20.51
CA GLY A 537 40.87 -37.21 -20.18
C GLY A 537 42.35 -37.13 -19.82
N ARG A 538 42.95 -38.31 -19.63
CA ARG A 538 44.38 -38.48 -19.35
C ARG A 538 44.95 -39.64 -20.16
N LEU A 539 46.15 -39.48 -20.68
CA LEU A 539 46.89 -40.53 -21.38
C LEU A 539 48.24 -40.74 -20.66
N GLN A 540 48.57 -41.98 -20.34
CA GLN A 540 49.77 -42.33 -19.57
C GLN A 540 50.43 -43.60 -20.14
N ALA A 541 51.75 -43.69 -20.03
CA ALA A 541 52.51 -44.91 -20.32
C ALA A 541 52.97 -45.56 -19.01
N GLN A 542 52.83 -46.88 -18.92
CA GLN A 542 53.25 -47.68 -17.77
C GLN A 542 54.06 -48.89 -18.26
N ASP A 543 54.92 -49.44 -17.41
CA ASP A 543 55.65 -50.67 -17.74
C ASP A 543 54.70 -51.87 -17.75
N ASN A 544 54.82 -52.73 -18.75
CA ASN A 544 54.06 -53.99 -18.79
C ASN A 544 54.83 -55.07 -18.00
N PRO A 545 54.23 -55.68 -16.95
CA PRO A 545 54.87 -56.76 -16.19
C PRO A 545 55.30 -57.97 -17.05
N GLY A 546 54.65 -58.17 -18.21
CA GLY A 546 55.01 -59.20 -19.19
C GLY A 546 56.09 -58.79 -20.21
N GLY A 547 56.72 -57.62 -20.04
CA GLY A 547 57.58 -56.96 -21.04
C GLY A 547 56.79 -56.04 -21.97
N GLY A 548 57.38 -54.92 -22.40
CA GLY A 548 56.72 -53.92 -23.25
C GLY A 548 56.14 -52.73 -22.50
N THR A 549 55.16 -52.04 -23.11
CA THR A 549 54.50 -50.85 -22.54
C THR A 549 52.98 -51.01 -22.50
N VAL A 550 52.35 -50.42 -21.48
CA VAL A 550 50.89 -50.25 -21.39
C VAL A 550 50.55 -48.77 -21.55
N MET A 551 49.86 -48.44 -22.64
CA MET A 551 49.29 -47.12 -22.85
C MET A 551 47.87 -47.08 -22.28
N ARG A 552 47.65 -46.25 -21.26
CA ARG A 552 46.39 -46.13 -20.54
C ARG A 552 45.70 -44.81 -20.85
N LEU A 553 44.57 -44.88 -21.54
CA LEU A 553 43.65 -43.79 -21.82
C LEU A 553 42.55 -43.79 -20.77
N TRP A 554 42.34 -42.67 -20.08
CA TRP A 554 41.23 -42.45 -19.15
C TRP A 554 40.35 -41.29 -19.65
N LEU A 555 39.03 -41.49 -19.62
CA LEU A 555 38.01 -40.49 -19.96
C LEU A 555 37.00 -40.37 -18.81
N PRO A 556 36.58 -39.15 -18.43
CA PRO A 556 35.60 -38.96 -17.36
C PRO A 556 34.21 -39.46 -17.79
N ALA A 557 33.49 -40.06 -16.83
CA ALA A 557 32.07 -40.36 -17.04
C ALA A 557 31.27 -39.06 -17.19
N ILE A 558 30.20 -39.10 -17.98
CA ILE A 558 29.19 -38.04 -17.96
C ILE A 558 28.49 -38.12 -16.60
N GLY A 559 28.64 -37.10 -15.76
CA GLY A 559 27.88 -36.99 -14.51
C GLY A 559 26.37 -36.86 -14.80
N GLU A 560 25.52 -37.42 -13.94
CA GLU A 560 24.05 -37.43 -14.13
C GLU A 560 23.36 -36.05 -14.03
N ASP A 561 24.11 -34.95 -13.88
CA ASP A 561 23.53 -33.59 -13.81
C ASP A 561 23.92 -32.75 -15.04
N SER A 562 23.06 -32.81 -16.07
CA SER A 562 22.81 -31.71 -17.04
C SER A 562 21.45 -31.91 -17.70
#